data_AF-A0A6H1U092-F1
#
_entry.id   AF-A0A6H1U092-F1
#
_cell.length_a   1.000
_cell.length_b   1.000
_cell.length_c   1.000
_cell.angle_alpha   90.00
_cell.angle_beta   90.00
_cell.angle_gamma   90.00
#
_symmetry.space_group_name_H-M   'P 1'
#
loop_
_entity.id
_entity.type
_entity.pdbx_description
1 polymer ?
#
loop_
_entity_poly.entity_id
_entity_poly.type
_entity_poly.pdbx_seq_one_letter_code
_entity_poly.pdbx_strand_id
1 'polypeptide(L)'
;MKKGLYLISSIAAAAVALAGCSIFNQSTPVAASFALPESAKSEPWPVQSGLKVQVVRDRIPTVDRVVLVPDEATFLQAISEWSLQGRWPILIEDDTYTPMFLRRFQAAEVIHLEATGDRLPEDPQRRRQALRQAVATAWEAADPESLPQQWQAIGWEPPGVAIASETDPAWPAAVALAADRGQPLVFLDGDFGTANDQLTPDRWQALNAEIEQKVEEAGYPYKDLGDAIDTVVLARELAVKYQPSAEEAEPRAVTDGLGRHRNGERWAVFGWIYGSAARSLYQAMSSIFLDSENALLYDSYRKEGTWLEYEMTDAAAQLHNFGLNVTLVERPESTLEKWQQLSADDWNFDLVWVNSLGGHDTFSVGRGEASVDDIPTLQVPAAVHFIHSWSTVRPDDLNTVAGRWLQNGAYVYVGSVHEPYLSAFIPPKLLVRRVLRSSPLAIAARQLESDPWKITIFGDPLMRITPPRTRISAREFAKLQALGQESAK
;
A
#
# COMPACT_ATOMS: atom_id res chain seq x y z
N MET A 1 74.13 26.57 -15.54
CA MET A 1 74.31 25.10 -15.45
C MET A 1 73.10 24.51 -14.75
N LYS A 2 72.42 23.59 -15.44
CA LYS A 2 71.47 22.51 -15.04
C LYS A 2 70.80 22.57 -13.65
N LYS A 3 69.45 22.67 -13.63
CA LYS A 3 68.42 21.62 -13.31
C LYS A 3 68.19 21.44 -11.79
N GLY A 4 67.00 21.26 -11.22
CA GLY A 4 65.60 21.09 -11.66
C GLY A 4 64.71 21.05 -10.40
N LEU A 5 63.51 21.66 -10.44
CA LEU A 5 62.18 21.03 -10.48
C LEU A 5 61.73 20.33 -9.17
N TYR A 6 60.68 20.84 -8.52
CA TYR A 6 59.45 20.08 -8.22
C TYR A 6 58.25 21.03 -8.04
N LEU A 7 57.19 20.72 -8.80
CA LEU A 7 55.90 21.38 -8.94
C LEU A 7 54.96 20.93 -7.79
N ILE A 8 54.23 21.86 -7.16
CA ILE A 8 53.06 21.56 -6.33
C ILE A 8 51.83 22.03 -7.11
N SER A 9 50.85 21.13 -7.23
CA SER A 9 49.59 21.28 -7.96
C SER A 9 48.68 22.35 -7.34
N SER A 10 48.19 23.24 -8.19
CA SER A 10 47.16 24.24 -7.88
C SER A 10 45.75 23.65 -7.93
N ILE A 11 44.97 24.01 -6.91
CA ILE A 11 43.52 23.85 -6.79
C ILE A 11 42.85 24.79 -7.79
N ALA A 12 41.93 24.28 -8.62
CA ALA A 12 41.06 25.11 -9.45
C ALA A 12 39.62 25.01 -8.93
N ALA A 13 39.15 26.12 -8.37
CA ALA A 13 37.74 26.37 -8.08
C ALA A 13 36.99 26.63 -9.40
N ALA A 14 35.89 25.93 -9.64
CA ALA A 14 34.97 26.23 -10.73
C ALA A 14 33.78 27.03 -10.19
N ALA A 15 33.66 28.26 -10.68
CA ALA A 15 32.62 29.20 -10.34
C ALA A 15 31.33 28.94 -11.13
N VAL A 16 30.22 29.25 -10.46
CA VAL A 16 28.83 29.27 -10.93
C VAL A 16 28.65 30.28 -12.06
N ALA A 17 27.97 29.87 -13.15
CA ALA A 17 27.43 30.78 -14.15
C ALA A 17 25.92 30.54 -14.32
N LEU A 18 25.13 31.46 -13.76
CA LEU A 18 23.72 31.67 -14.08
C LEU A 18 23.65 32.43 -15.41
N ALA A 19 22.97 31.86 -16.41
CA ALA A 19 22.54 32.60 -17.59
C ALA A 19 21.16 32.08 -18.02
N GLY A 20 20.14 32.92 -17.81
CA GLY A 20 18.82 32.72 -18.36
C GLY A 20 18.80 32.98 -19.86
N CYS A 21 18.06 32.14 -20.59
CA CYS A 21 17.53 32.44 -21.91
C CYS A 21 16.11 31.87 -21.97
N SER A 22 15.13 32.76 -21.90
CA SER A 22 13.74 32.50 -22.24
C SER A 22 13.63 32.34 -23.75
N ILE A 23 13.35 31.12 -24.21
CA ILE A 23 12.81 30.89 -25.55
C ILE A 23 11.43 30.29 -25.36
N PHE A 24 10.42 31.11 -25.63
CA PHE A 24 9.06 30.65 -25.88
C PHE A 24 9.09 29.75 -27.11
N ASN A 25 9.07 28.45 -26.90
CA ASN A 25 8.70 27.50 -27.94
C ASN A 25 7.27 27.04 -27.60
N GLN A 26 6.31 27.46 -28.42
CA GLN A 26 4.96 26.88 -28.45
C GLN A 26 5.06 25.47 -29.05
N SER A 27 5.65 24.55 -28.30
CA SER A 27 5.37 23.13 -28.43
C SER A 27 4.18 22.85 -27.51
N THR A 28 3.08 22.37 -28.07
CA THR A 28 2.05 21.62 -27.35
C THR A 28 2.73 20.80 -26.26
N PRO A 29 2.34 20.88 -24.97
CA PRO A 29 2.98 20.06 -23.96
C PRO A 29 2.68 18.61 -24.35
N VAL A 30 3.66 17.93 -24.91
CA VAL A 30 3.65 16.47 -25.01
C VAL A 30 3.42 16.03 -23.58
N ALA A 31 2.26 15.43 -23.29
CA ALA A 31 1.93 14.94 -21.96
C ALA A 31 3.15 14.15 -21.47
N ALA A 32 3.76 14.59 -20.37
CA ALA A 32 5.03 14.05 -19.95
C ALA A 32 4.83 12.54 -19.69
N SER A 33 5.58 11.70 -20.41
CA SER A 33 5.40 10.25 -20.36
C SER A 33 5.45 9.74 -18.90
N PHE A 34 4.61 8.75 -18.64
CA PHE A 34 4.56 7.98 -17.40
C PHE A 34 5.55 6.80 -17.39
N ALA A 35 6.34 6.64 -18.45
CA ALA A 35 7.37 5.62 -18.50
C ALA A 35 8.46 5.89 -17.45
N LEU A 36 8.98 4.82 -16.86
CA LEU A 36 10.18 4.90 -16.04
C LEU A 36 11.36 5.46 -16.87
N PRO A 37 12.17 6.37 -16.31
CA PRO A 37 13.40 6.81 -16.97
C PRO A 37 14.37 5.63 -17.12
N GLU A 38 15.25 5.68 -18.10
CA GLU A 38 16.16 4.56 -18.41
C GLU A 38 17.04 4.16 -17.21
N SER A 39 17.46 5.12 -16.38
CA SER A 39 18.20 4.86 -15.15
C SER A 39 17.42 4.05 -14.12
N ALA A 40 16.08 4.18 -14.09
CA ALA A 40 15.23 3.41 -13.19
C ALA A 40 15.04 1.97 -13.68
N LYS A 41 15.09 1.71 -14.99
CA LYS A 41 14.95 0.36 -15.56
C LYS A 41 16.11 -0.58 -15.22
N SER A 42 17.26 -0.03 -14.84
CA SER A 42 18.40 -0.82 -14.34
C SER A 42 18.30 -1.18 -12.85
N GLU A 43 17.34 -0.62 -12.11
CA GLU A 43 17.13 -0.99 -10.71
C GLU A 43 16.50 -2.39 -10.59
N PRO A 44 16.64 -3.09 -9.45
CA PRO A 44 15.90 -4.32 -9.19
C PRO A 44 14.39 -4.11 -9.25
N TRP A 45 13.63 -5.11 -9.70
CA TRP A 45 12.17 -5.02 -9.86
C TRP A 45 11.41 -4.47 -8.61
N PRO A 46 11.79 -4.79 -7.34
CA PRO A 46 11.08 -4.24 -6.20
C PRO A 46 11.17 -2.72 -6.13
N VAL A 47 12.31 -2.17 -6.55
CA VAL A 47 12.57 -0.73 -6.64
C VAL A 47 11.80 -0.15 -7.81
N GLN A 48 11.80 -0.82 -8.97
CA GLN A 48 11.04 -0.38 -10.15
C GLN A 48 9.54 -0.26 -9.86
N SER A 49 8.94 -1.24 -9.19
CA SER A 49 7.54 -1.20 -8.74
C SER A 49 7.23 0.06 -7.93
N GLY A 50 8.12 0.42 -7.01
CA GLY A 50 8.00 1.63 -6.21
C GLY A 50 8.19 2.93 -6.99
N LEU A 51 9.12 2.94 -7.94
CA LEU A 51 9.35 4.07 -8.83
C LEU A 51 8.18 4.28 -9.79
N LYS A 52 7.51 3.23 -10.27
CA LYS A 52 6.28 3.35 -11.09
C LYS A 52 5.21 4.14 -10.32
N VAL A 53 4.98 3.76 -9.06
CA VAL A 53 4.07 4.49 -8.16
C VAL A 53 4.51 5.94 -7.94
N GLN A 54 5.82 6.18 -7.77
CA GLN A 54 6.35 7.53 -7.63
C GLN A 54 6.07 8.39 -8.88
N VAL A 55 6.21 7.82 -10.08
CA VAL A 55 5.92 8.54 -11.33
C VAL A 55 4.47 9.00 -11.36
N VAL A 56 3.51 8.13 -11.03
CA VAL A 56 2.09 8.53 -10.96
C VAL A 56 1.90 9.67 -9.97
N ARG A 57 2.47 9.53 -8.77
CA ARG A 57 2.37 10.51 -7.69
C ARG A 57 2.99 11.87 -8.03
N ASP A 58 4.06 11.90 -8.81
CA ASP A 58 4.72 13.13 -9.25
C ASP A 58 4.04 13.78 -10.45
N ARG A 59 3.39 12.99 -11.30
CA ARG A 59 2.74 13.45 -12.54
C ARG A 59 1.31 13.90 -12.32
N ILE A 60 0.59 13.27 -11.40
CA ILE A 60 -0.81 13.56 -11.11
C ILE A 60 -0.90 14.27 -9.76
N PRO A 61 -1.15 15.59 -9.76
CA PRO A 61 -1.20 16.37 -8.52
C PRO A 61 -2.29 15.87 -7.57
N THR A 62 -2.00 15.96 -6.28
CA THR A 62 -3.05 15.85 -5.26
C THR A 62 -3.63 17.20 -4.95
N VAL A 63 -4.95 17.30 -5.07
CA VAL A 63 -5.71 18.48 -4.67
C VAL A 63 -5.86 18.48 -3.16
N ASP A 64 -5.63 19.62 -2.52
CA ASP A 64 -5.76 19.82 -1.08
C ASP A 64 -7.23 19.90 -0.65
N ARG A 65 -7.92 18.77 -0.82
CA ARG A 65 -9.36 18.59 -0.65
C ARG A 65 -9.63 17.18 -0.15
N VAL A 66 -10.66 16.99 0.66
CA VAL A 66 -11.29 15.69 0.88
C VAL A 66 -12.75 15.77 0.45
N VAL A 67 -13.24 14.74 -0.23
CA VAL A 67 -14.65 14.59 -0.57
C VAL A 67 -15.27 13.48 0.26
N LEU A 68 -16.35 13.80 0.96
CA LEU A 68 -17.15 12.88 1.74
C LEU A 68 -18.42 12.56 0.98
N VAL A 69 -18.72 11.27 0.85
CA VAL A 69 -19.89 10.76 0.14
C VAL A 69 -20.74 9.89 1.07
N PRO A 70 -22.06 9.85 0.90
CA PRO A 70 -22.95 9.12 1.80
C PRO A 70 -23.02 7.62 1.49
N ASP A 71 -22.67 7.21 0.26
CA ASP A 71 -22.84 5.83 -0.20
C ASP A 71 -21.89 5.47 -1.37
N GLU A 72 -21.91 4.18 -1.72
CA GLU A 72 -21.09 3.59 -2.77
C GLU A 72 -21.44 4.10 -4.19
N ALA A 73 -22.70 4.46 -4.45
CA ALA A 73 -23.11 4.99 -5.75
C ALA A 73 -22.55 6.40 -5.97
N THR A 74 -22.61 7.24 -4.93
CA THR A 74 -22.03 8.58 -4.92
C THR A 74 -20.50 8.52 -4.96
N PHE A 75 -19.88 7.54 -4.29
CA PHE A 75 -18.45 7.25 -4.44
C PHE A 75 -18.07 7.00 -5.90
N LEU A 76 -18.81 6.15 -6.61
CA LEU A 76 -18.49 5.80 -8.00
C LEU A 76 -18.58 7.01 -8.93
N GLN A 77 -19.55 7.91 -8.70
CA GLN A 77 -19.61 9.18 -9.42
C GLN A 77 -18.42 10.07 -9.07
N ALA A 78 -18.13 10.25 -7.78
CA ALA A 78 -17.06 11.14 -7.31
C ALA A 78 -15.68 10.71 -7.81
N ILE A 79 -15.39 9.41 -7.87
CA ILE A 79 -14.10 8.93 -8.38
C ILE A 79 -13.97 9.05 -9.90
N SER A 80 -15.10 9.11 -10.62
CA SER A 80 -15.10 9.38 -12.06
C SER A 80 -14.72 10.83 -12.40
N GLU A 81 -14.64 11.72 -11.41
CA GLU A 81 -14.12 13.09 -11.57
C GLU A 81 -12.60 13.18 -11.40
N TRP A 82 -11.93 12.10 -10.99
CA TRP A 82 -10.47 12.04 -11.04
C TRP A 82 -9.97 12.08 -12.49
N SER A 83 -8.81 12.69 -12.70
CA SER A 83 -8.17 12.75 -14.01
C SER A 83 -6.65 12.85 -13.89
N LEU A 84 -5.95 13.01 -15.02
CA LEU A 84 -4.50 13.23 -15.00
C LEU A 84 -4.13 14.64 -14.51
N GLN A 85 -5.08 15.58 -14.45
CA GLN A 85 -4.84 16.93 -13.92
C GLN A 85 -4.91 17.00 -12.40
N GLY A 86 -5.54 16.03 -11.74
CA GLY A 86 -5.54 15.97 -10.29
C GLY A 86 -6.50 14.96 -9.69
N ARG A 87 -6.18 14.55 -8.46
CA ARG A 87 -6.95 13.60 -7.65
C ARG A 87 -7.03 14.07 -6.20
N TRP A 88 -8.01 13.57 -5.45
CA TRP A 88 -8.24 13.91 -4.05
C TRP A 88 -8.82 12.70 -3.30
N PRO A 89 -8.58 12.56 -1.98
CA PRO A 89 -9.23 11.53 -1.19
C PRO A 89 -10.76 11.61 -1.26
N ILE A 90 -11.40 10.45 -1.38
CA ILE A 90 -12.85 10.29 -1.33
C ILE A 90 -13.17 9.24 -0.25
N LEU A 91 -13.98 9.59 0.75
CA LEU A 91 -14.37 8.67 1.83
C LEU A 91 -15.88 8.52 1.86
N ILE A 92 -16.35 7.29 2.10
CA ILE A 92 -17.74 7.09 2.53
C ILE A 92 -17.80 7.55 3.99
N GLU A 93 -18.61 8.56 4.26
CA GLU A 93 -18.65 9.25 5.55
C GLU A 93 -19.14 8.30 6.66
N ASP A 94 -18.37 8.23 7.74
CA ASP A 94 -18.63 7.38 8.89
C ASP A 94 -18.01 7.96 10.18
N ASP A 95 -18.44 7.50 11.35
CA ASP A 95 -17.99 8.06 12.64
C ASP A 95 -16.65 7.50 13.15
N THR A 96 -16.07 6.51 12.46
CA THR A 96 -14.82 5.83 12.87
C THR A 96 -13.64 6.25 12.01
N TYR A 97 -13.68 5.93 10.71
CA TYR A 97 -12.54 6.04 9.81
C TYR A 97 -12.37 7.45 9.24
N THR A 98 -13.49 8.11 8.93
CA THR A 98 -13.46 9.47 8.37
C THR A 98 -12.75 10.48 9.28
N PRO A 99 -13.06 10.58 10.60
CA PRO A 99 -12.34 11.50 11.49
C PRO A 99 -10.84 11.22 11.59
N MET A 100 -10.42 9.94 11.61
CA MET A 100 -9.01 9.57 11.65
C MET A 100 -8.27 10.05 10.39
N PHE A 101 -8.84 9.77 9.22
CA PHE A 101 -8.24 10.20 7.95
C PHE A 101 -8.14 11.73 7.88
N LEU A 102 -9.21 12.46 8.20
CA LEU A 102 -9.22 13.93 8.16
C LEU A 102 -8.18 14.53 9.10
N ARG A 103 -8.00 13.96 10.29
CA ARG A 103 -6.99 14.40 11.26
C ARG A 103 -5.58 14.27 10.70
N ARG A 104 -5.28 13.19 9.98
CA ARG A 104 -3.95 12.94 9.41
C ARG A 104 -3.70 13.71 8.11
N PHE A 105 -4.68 13.73 7.21
CA PHE A 105 -4.54 14.39 5.91
C PHE A 105 -4.59 15.91 6.03
N GLN A 106 -5.41 16.48 6.94
CA GLN A 106 -5.51 17.93 7.16
C GLN A 106 -5.76 18.70 5.86
N ALA A 107 -6.89 18.43 5.21
CA ALA A 107 -7.28 19.10 3.98
C ALA A 107 -7.56 20.59 4.21
N ALA A 108 -7.24 21.44 3.24
CA ALA A 108 -7.68 22.83 3.21
C ALA A 108 -9.19 22.97 2.92
N GLU A 109 -9.80 21.96 2.29
CA GLU A 109 -11.21 21.92 1.93
C GLU A 109 -11.80 20.54 2.20
N VAL A 110 -12.96 20.48 2.86
CA VAL A 110 -13.75 19.24 3.00
C VAL A 110 -15.11 19.49 2.38
N ILE A 111 -15.48 18.67 1.40
CA ILE A 111 -16.73 18.77 0.66
C ILE A 111 -17.60 17.56 0.99
N HIS A 112 -18.83 17.81 1.42
CA HIS A 112 -19.85 16.76 1.54
C HIS A 112 -20.70 16.78 0.27
N LEU A 113 -20.80 15.64 -0.40
CA LEU A 113 -21.71 15.46 -1.53
C LEU A 113 -23.04 14.92 -1.04
N GLU A 114 -24.12 15.43 -1.64
CA GLU A 114 -25.44 14.82 -1.49
C GLU A 114 -25.50 13.50 -2.26
N ALA A 115 -26.34 12.59 -1.78
CA ALA A 115 -26.58 11.33 -2.49
C ALA A 115 -27.09 11.62 -3.90
N THR A 116 -26.56 10.90 -4.89
CA THR A 116 -26.93 11.10 -6.30
C THR A 116 -28.40 10.76 -6.58
N GLY A 117 -29.00 9.94 -5.72
CA GLY A 117 -30.32 9.33 -5.90
C GLY A 117 -30.31 8.10 -6.82
N ASP A 118 -29.19 7.86 -7.51
CA ASP A 118 -28.98 6.68 -8.34
C ASP A 118 -28.62 5.47 -7.48
N ARG A 119 -28.99 4.28 -7.95
CA ARG A 119 -28.56 3.01 -7.37
C ARG A 119 -27.48 2.40 -8.25
N LEU A 120 -26.55 1.69 -7.62
CA LEU A 120 -25.64 0.82 -8.36
C LEU A 120 -26.46 -0.16 -9.23
N PRO A 121 -26.03 -0.46 -10.46
CA PRO A 121 -26.71 -1.42 -11.31
C PRO A 121 -26.92 -2.75 -10.58
N GLU A 122 -28.14 -3.30 -10.63
CA GLU A 122 -28.45 -4.61 -10.04
C GLU A 122 -27.89 -5.76 -10.89
N ASP A 123 -27.81 -5.57 -12.21
CA ASP A 123 -27.20 -6.53 -13.12
C ASP A 123 -25.68 -6.59 -12.91
N PRO A 124 -25.10 -7.76 -12.59
CA PRO A 124 -23.67 -7.89 -12.29
C PRO A 124 -22.76 -7.42 -13.43
N GLN A 125 -23.12 -7.69 -14.69
CA GLN A 125 -22.30 -7.29 -15.84
C GLN A 125 -22.28 -5.77 -16.01
N ARG A 126 -23.46 -5.13 -15.93
CA ARG A 126 -23.55 -3.65 -15.95
C ARG A 126 -22.83 -3.02 -14.77
N ARG A 127 -22.89 -3.63 -13.58
CA ARG A 127 -22.14 -3.17 -12.41
C ARG A 127 -20.63 -3.22 -12.69
N ARG A 128 -20.10 -4.37 -13.12
CA ARG A 128 -18.69 -4.52 -13.49
C ARG A 128 -18.25 -3.52 -14.56
N GLN A 129 -19.08 -3.27 -15.56
CA GLN A 129 -18.80 -2.25 -16.59
C GLN A 129 -18.73 -0.85 -15.99
N ALA A 130 -19.66 -0.47 -15.11
CA ALA A 130 -19.64 0.83 -14.44
C ALA A 130 -18.39 1.02 -13.56
N LEU A 131 -17.98 -0.03 -12.84
CA LEU A 131 -16.75 -0.01 -12.03
C LEU A 131 -15.50 0.17 -12.89
N ARG A 132 -15.40 -0.56 -14.00
CA ARG A 132 -14.29 -0.41 -14.95
C ARG A 132 -14.30 0.94 -15.65
N GLN A 133 -15.48 1.47 -15.97
CA GLN A 133 -15.63 2.78 -16.60
C GLN A 133 -15.05 3.87 -15.70
N ALA A 134 -15.31 3.83 -14.39
CA ALA A 134 -14.74 4.80 -13.46
C ALA A 134 -13.19 4.76 -13.45
N VAL A 135 -12.60 3.56 -13.50
CA VAL A 135 -11.14 3.39 -13.63
C VAL A 135 -10.64 3.97 -14.97
N ALA A 136 -11.34 3.70 -16.07
CA ALA A 136 -10.98 4.20 -17.39
C ALA A 136 -11.01 5.75 -17.44
N THR A 137 -12.06 6.35 -16.88
CA THR A 137 -12.22 7.81 -16.84
C THR A 137 -11.14 8.49 -16.00
N ALA A 138 -10.70 7.89 -14.89
CA ALA A 138 -9.58 8.40 -14.08
C ALA A 138 -8.23 8.48 -14.82
N TRP A 139 -8.13 7.81 -15.96
CA TRP A 139 -6.98 7.80 -16.87
C TRP A 139 -7.28 8.44 -18.23
N GLU A 140 -8.42 9.14 -18.34
CA GLU A 140 -8.87 9.86 -19.53
C GLU A 140 -9.10 8.94 -20.75
N ALA A 141 -9.36 7.65 -20.51
CA ALA A 141 -9.85 6.75 -21.54
C ALA A 141 -11.36 6.92 -21.72
N ALA A 142 -11.84 6.76 -22.96
CA ALA A 142 -13.25 6.89 -23.28
C ALA A 142 -14.10 5.76 -22.67
N ASP A 143 -13.55 4.55 -22.66
CA ASP A 143 -14.19 3.33 -22.18
C ASP A 143 -13.13 2.33 -21.65
N PRO A 144 -13.54 1.29 -20.92
CA PRO A 144 -12.63 0.26 -20.42
C PRO A 144 -11.82 -0.44 -21.50
N GLU A 145 -12.39 -0.63 -22.69
CA GLU A 145 -11.79 -1.34 -23.80
C GLU A 145 -10.63 -0.56 -24.44
N SER A 146 -10.67 0.78 -24.38
CA SER A 146 -9.61 1.69 -24.88
C SER A 146 -8.53 2.03 -23.84
N LEU A 147 -8.73 1.66 -22.58
CA LEU A 147 -7.79 1.96 -21.49
C LEU A 147 -6.36 1.41 -21.73
N PRO A 148 -6.16 0.17 -22.22
CA PRO A 148 -4.81 -0.32 -22.51
C PRO A 148 -4.07 0.52 -23.56
N GLN A 149 -4.77 0.97 -24.60
CA GLN A 149 -4.20 1.83 -25.65
C GLN A 149 -3.88 3.22 -25.10
N GLN A 150 -4.73 3.75 -24.20
CA GLN A 150 -4.48 5.01 -23.52
C GLN A 150 -3.22 4.93 -22.63
N TRP A 151 -3.06 3.88 -21.84
CA TRP A 151 -1.84 3.64 -21.06
C TRP A 151 -0.61 3.51 -21.95
N GLN A 152 -0.70 2.74 -23.04
CA GLN A 152 0.39 2.63 -24.00
C GLN A 152 0.79 4.00 -24.60
N ALA A 153 -0.20 4.84 -24.96
CA ALA A 153 0.03 6.14 -25.56
C ALA A 153 0.78 7.11 -24.63
N ILE A 154 0.53 7.04 -23.32
CA ILE A 154 1.23 7.84 -22.31
C ILE A 154 2.50 7.17 -21.76
N GLY A 155 2.80 5.96 -22.22
CA GLY A 155 3.96 5.15 -21.79
C GLY A 155 3.80 4.54 -20.39
N TRP A 156 2.56 4.33 -19.94
CA TRP A 156 2.27 3.65 -18.68
C TRP A 156 2.21 2.13 -18.86
N GLU A 157 2.78 1.41 -17.90
CA GLU A 157 2.67 -0.03 -17.76
C GLU A 157 2.22 -0.33 -16.33
N PRO A 158 1.09 -1.05 -16.14
CA PRO A 158 0.57 -1.35 -14.81
C PRO A 158 1.58 -2.08 -13.93
N PRO A 159 1.75 -1.71 -12.65
CA PRO A 159 2.62 -2.42 -11.69
C PRO A 159 1.94 -3.62 -11.02
N GLY A 160 0.67 -3.88 -11.34
CA GLY A 160 -0.12 -4.91 -10.70
C GLY A 160 -1.57 -4.96 -11.19
N VAL A 161 -2.36 -5.81 -10.54
CA VAL A 161 -3.79 -6.01 -10.81
C VAL A 161 -4.61 -5.77 -9.54
N ALA A 162 -5.76 -5.12 -9.67
CA ALA A 162 -6.76 -5.01 -8.61
C ALA A 162 -7.89 -6.00 -8.87
N ILE A 163 -8.17 -6.86 -7.90
CA ILE A 163 -9.22 -7.87 -7.96
C ILE A 163 -10.34 -7.49 -7.00
N ALA A 164 -11.56 -7.41 -7.51
CA ALA A 164 -12.77 -7.15 -6.72
C ALA A 164 -13.76 -8.33 -6.80
N SER A 165 -14.81 -8.29 -5.99
CA SER A 165 -16.09 -8.93 -6.30
C SER A 165 -17.18 -7.87 -6.25
N GLU A 166 -18.04 -7.79 -7.27
CA GLU A 166 -19.06 -6.74 -7.35
C GLU A 166 -20.20 -6.86 -6.33
N THR A 167 -20.23 -7.98 -5.61
CA THR A 167 -21.19 -8.26 -4.53
C THR A 167 -20.57 -8.12 -3.14
N ASP A 168 -19.25 -7.98 -3.06
CA ASP A 168 -18.53 -7.83 -1.80
C ASP A 168 -18.35 -6.34 -1.47
N PRO A 169 -18.68 -5.90 -0.24
CA PRO A 169 -18.60 -4.49 0.13
C PRO A 169 -17.18 -3.90 0.07
N ALA A 170 -16.12 -4.71 -0.08
CA ALA A 170 -14.75 -4.21 -0.20
C ALA A 170 -14.38 -3.69 -1.59
N TRP A 171 -15.23 -3.86 -2.62
CA TRP A 171 -14.92 -3.44 -3.99
C TRP A 171 -14.49 -1.97 -4.17
N PRO A 172 -14.95 -0.98 -3.36
CA PRO A 172 -14.52 0.41 -3.51
C PRO A 172 -13.00 0.58 -3.42
N ALA A 173 -12.34 -0.24 -2.60
CA ALA A 173 -10.88 -0.23 -2.48
C ALA A 173 -10.19 -0.65 -3.78
N ALA A 174 -10.66 -1.72 -4.44
CA ALA A 174 -10.09 -2.16 -5.71
C ALA A 174 -10.28 -1.12 -6.82
N VAL A 175 -11.46 -0.47 -6.89
CA VAL A 175 -11.70 0.62 -7.85
C VAL A 175 -10.78 1.80 -7.56
N ALA A 176 -10.64 2.21 -6.30
CA ALA A 176 -9.76 3.31 -5.92
C ALA A 176 -8.29 3.03 -6.26
N LEU A 177 -7.79 1.84 -5.93
CA LEU A 177 -6.41 1.45 -6.23
C LEU A 177 -6.18 1.28 -7.73
N ALA A 178 -7.13 0.70 -8.47
CA ALA A 178 -7.04 0.60 -9.92
C ALA A 178 -7.01 1.96 -10.61
N ALA A 179 -7.92 2.86 -10.20
CA ALA A 179 -8.01 4.22 -10.71
C ALA A 179 -6.76 5.03 -10.37
N ASP A 180 -6.20 4.87 -9.17
CA ASP A 180 -4.99 5.60 -8.80
C ASP A 180 -3.73 5.02 -9.45
N ARG A 181 -3.48 3.72 -9.24
CA ARG A 181 -2.24 3.04 -9.63
C ARG A 181 -2.21 2.60 -11.08
N GLY A 182 -3.28 2.83 -11.84
CA GLY A 182 -3.36 2.43 -13.25
C GLY A 182 -3.21 0.93 -13.40
N GLN A 183 -4.05 0.19 -12.68
CA GLN A 183 -4.06 -1.27 -12.66
C GLN A 183 -5.33 -1.80 -13.34
N PRO A 184 -5.26 -2.92 -14.07
CA PRO A 184 -6.45 -3.61 -14.52
C PRO A 184 -7.36 -3.96 -13.35
N LEU A 185 -8.66 -3.69 -13.50
CA LEU A 185 -9.71 -4.11 -12.58
C LEU A 185 -10.38 -5.37 -13.09
N VAL A 186 -10.15 -6.47 -12.38
CA VAL A 186 -10.71 -7.79 -12.69
C VAL A 186 -11.59 -8.28 -11.54
N PHE A 187 -12.42 -9.28 -11.83
CA PHE A 187 -13.45 -9.76 -10.89
C PHE A 187 -13.25 -11.23 -10.57
N LEU A 188 -13.22 -11.53 -9.27
CA LEU A 188 -13.12 -12.88 -8.72
C LEU A 188 -14.41 -13.20 -7.98
N ASP A 189 -15.21 -14.07 -8.59
CA ASP A 189 -16.46 -14.55 -8.02
C ASP A 189 -16.29 -15.90 -7.35
N GLY A 190 -17.25 -16.24 -6.50
CA GLY A 190 -17.30 -17.51 -5.81
C GLY A 190 -17.06 -17.38 -4.31
N ASP A 191 -17.32 -18.49 -3.62
CA ASP A 191 -17.12 -18.60 -2.18
C ASP A 191 -15.70 -19.11 -1.90
N PHE A 192 -14.87 -18.26 -1.30
CA PHE A 192 -13.54 -18.59 -0.81
C PHE A 192 -13.40 -18.35 0.70
N GLY A 193 -14.51 -18.47 1.44
CA GLY A 193 -14.56 -18.38 2.90
C GLY A 193 -14.57 -16.95 3.42
N THR A 194 -14.73 -16.84 4.73
CA THR A 194 -14.72 -15.58 5.48
C THR A 194 -13.34 -15.26 6.04
N ALA A 195 -13.13 -14.04 6.50
CA ALA A 195 -11.81 -13.56 6.93
C ALA A 195 -11.12 -14.43 8.00
N ASN A 196 -11.89 -15.18 8.81
CA ASN A 196 -11.37 -16.01 9.90
C ASN A 196 -11.20 -17.50 9.53
N ASP A 197 -11.57 -17.89 8.31
CA ASP A 197 -11.61 -19.27 7.87
C ASP A 197 -10.25 -19.80 7.42
N GLN A 198 -10.22 -21.12 7.17
CA GLN A 198 -9.14 -21.85 6.54
C GLN A 198 -9.68 -22.61 5.32
N LEU A 199 -9.06 -22.43 4.16
CA LEU A 199 -9.39 -23.19 2.96
C LEU A 199 -8.94 -24.64 3.06
N THR A 200 -9.77 -25.54 2.55
CA THR A 200 -9.38 -26.92 2.24
C THR A 200 -8.45 -26.94 1.01
N PRO A 201 -7.67 -28.02 0.81
CA PRO A 201 -6.78 -28.14 -0.35
C PRO A 201 -7.50 -27.92 -1.70
N ASP A 202 -8.69 -28.48 -1.88
CA ASP A 202 -9.46 -28.33 -3.14
C ASP A 202 -9.89 -26.89 -3.38
N ARG A 203 -10.39 -26.19 -2.33
CA ARG A 203 -10.78 -24.78 -2.44
C ARG A 203 -9.58 -23.88 -2.66
N TRP A 204 -8.43 -24.22 -2.07
CA TRP A 204 -7.16 -23.53 -2.29
C TRP A 204 -6.68 -23.66 -3.75
N GLN A 205 -6.76 -24.86 -4.32
CA GLN A 205 -6.40 -25.08 -5.73
C GLN A 205 -7.34 -24.33 -6.67
N ALA A 206 -8.65 -24.33 -6.38
CA ALA A 206 -9.63 -23.56 -7.15
C ALA A 206 -9.35 -22.06 -7.11
N LEU A 207 -9.03 -21.51 -5.92
CA LEU A 207 -8.68 -20.10 -5.77
C LEU A 207 -7.45 -19.71 -6.58
N ASN A 208 -6.37 -20.51 -6.52
CA ASN A 208 -5.15 -20.23 -7.31
C ASN A 208 -5.43 -20.23 -8.80
N ALA A 209 -6.13 -21.25 -9.30
CA ALA A 209 -6.44 -21.37 -10.72
C ALA A 209 -7.29 -20.19 -11.23
N GLU A 210 -8.31 -19.78 -10.46
CA GLU A 210 -9.17 -18.66 -10.83
C GLU A 210 -8.37 -17.34 -10.82
N ILE A 211 -7.52 -17.11 -9.82
CA ILE A 211 -6.66 -15.91 -9.76
C ILE A 211 -5.67 -15.85 -10.92
N GLU A 212 -4.96 -16.94 -11.21
CA GLU A 212 -4.03 -17.00 -12.35
C GLU A 212 -4.77 -16.71 -13.66
N GLN A 213 -5.95 -17.29 -13.84
CA GLN A 213 -6.79 -17.01 -15.01
C GLN A 213 -7.17 -15.52 -15.09
N LYS A 214 -7.63 -14.89 -13.99
CA LYS A 214 -8.00 -13.46 -14.02
C LYS A 214 -6.81 -12.54 -14.31
N VAL A 215 -5.63 -12.88 -13.82
CA VAL A 215 -4.41 -12.12 -14.10
C VAL A 215 -3.96 -12.31 -15.54
N GLU A 216 -4.06 -13.53 -16.09
CA GLU A 216 -3.79 -13.78 -17.51
C GLU A 216 -4.75 -13.01 -18.44
N GLU A 217 -6.04 -12.99 -18.09
CA GLU A 217 -7.07 -12.22 -18.80
C GLU A 217 -6.82 -10.70 -18.81
N ALA A 218 -6.03 -10.18 -17.86
CA ALA A 218 -5.65 -8.77 -17.83
C ALA A 218 -4.72 -8.38 -19.01
N GLY A 219 -4.05 -9.34 -19.63
CA GLY A 219 -3.30 -9.13 -20.88
C GLY A 219 -1.90 -8.51 -20.72
N TYR A 220 -1.34 -8.51 -19.51
CA TYR A 220 0.01 -8.02 -19.22
C TYR A 220 0.95 -9.16 -18.82
N PRO A 221 2.27 -9.06 -19.07
CA PRO A 221 3.25 -10.02 -18.54
C PRO A 221 3.15 -10.17 -17.02
N TYR A 222 3.20 -11.40 -16.51
CA TYR A 222 3.02 -11.72 -15.08
C TYR A 222 3.71 -13.02 -14.61
N LYS A 223 4.51 -13.68 -15.46
CA LYS A 223 5.01 -15.04 -15.17
C LYS A 223 6.23 -15.05 -14.28
N ASP A 224 7.05 -14.02 -14.35
CA ASP A 224 8.29 -13.91 -13.58
C ASP A 224 8.28 -12.63 -12.75
N LEU A 225 8.90 -12.65 -11.57
CA LEU A 225 9.14 -11.42 -10.82
C LEU A 225 9.98 -10.44 -11.65
N GLY A 226 9.49 -9.22 -11.79
CA GLY A 226 10.03 -8.19 -12.66
C GLY A 226 9.33 -8.06 -14.01
N ASP A 227 8.26 -8.82 -14.25
CA ASP A 227 7.31 -8.56 -15.31
C ASP A 227 6.48 -7.28 -15.04
N ALA A 228 5.54 -6.96 -15.93
CA ALA A 228 4.65 -5.83 -15.73
C ALA A 228 3.85 -5.97 -14.41
N ILE A 229 3.24 -7.14 -14.20
CA ILE A 229 2.41 -7.45 -13.03
C ILE A 229 3.23 -8.16 -11.97
N ASP A 230 3.70 -7.39 -10.98
CA ASP A 230 4.44 -7.90 -9.81
C ASP A 230 3.59 -7.93 -8.52
N THR A 231 2.41 -7.30 -8.57
CA THR A 231 1.56 -7.14 -7.40
C THR A 231 0.09 -7.42 -7.70
N VAL A 232 -0.62 -7.95 -6.71
CA VAL A 232 -2.07 -8.12 -6.77
C VAL A 232 -2.68 -7.65 -5.46
N VAL A 233 -3.68 -6.77 -5.55
CA VAL A 233 -4.54 -6.46 -4.40
C VAL A 233 -5.86 -7.21 -4.54
N LEU A 234 -6.23 -7.96 -3.50
CA LEU A 234 -7.53 -8.59 -3.38
C LEU A 234 -8.42 -7.70 -2.52
N ALA A 235 -9.49 -7.15 -3.08
CA ALA A 235 -10.51 -6.38 -2.36
C ALA A 235 -11.83 -7.16 -2.32
N ARG A 236 -11.87 -8.16 -1.43
CA ARG A 236 -13.03 -9.00 -1.13
C ARG A 236 -12.78 -9.82 0.12
N GLU A 237 -13.80 -10.43 0.67
CA GLU A 237 -13.68 -11.39 1.74
C GLU A 237 -13.11 -12.74 1.23
N LEU A 238 -12.14 -13.28 1.96
CA LEU A 238 -11.57 -14.61 1.75
C LEU A 238 -11.03 -15.17 3.07
N ALA A 239 -10.86 -16.48 3.14
CA ALA A 239 -10.13 -17.14 4.21
C ALA A 239 -8.68 -16.63 4.34
N VAL A 240 -8.25 -16.31 5.56
CA VAL A 240 -6.87 -15.84 5.83
C VAL A 240 -5.83 -16.96 5.68
N LYS A 241 -6.25 -18.22 5.87
CA LYS A 241 -5.39 -19.42 5.86
C LYS A 241 -5.82 -20.42 4.79
N TYR A 242 -4.89 -21.27 4.40
CA TYR A 242 -5.18 -22.49 3.66
C TYR A 242 -4.41 -23.67 4.23
N GLN A 243 -4.95 -24.87 4.01
CA GLN A 243 -4.24 -26.12 4.21
C GLN A 243 -3.56 -26.53 2.89
N PRO A 244 -2.22 -26.71 2.84
CA PRO A 244 -1.53 -27.03 1.60
C PRO A 244 -1.92 -28.38 0.98
N SER A 245 -2.07 -29.40 1.81
CA SER A 245 -2.42 -30.77 1.43
C SER A 245 -3.15 -31.47 2.58
N ALA A 246 -3.73 -32.65 2.32
CA ALA A 246 -4.41 -33.41 3.37
C ALA A 246 -3.43 -33.93 4.44
N GLU A 247 -2.17 -34.14 4.06
CA GLU A 247 -1.09 -34.66 4.90
C GLU A 247 -0.38 -33.56 5.71
N GLU A 248 -0.39 -32.32 5.24
CA GLU A 248 0.17 -31.17 5.95
C GLU A 248 -0.85 -30.54 6.90
N ALA A 249 -0.62 -30.70 8.20
CA ALA A 249 -1.51 -30.20 9.24
C ALA A 249 -1.36 -28.69 9.51
N GLU A 250 -0.17 -28.12 9.26
CA GLU A 250 0.07 -26.70 9.56
C GLU A 250 -0.46 -25.78 8.46
N PRO A 251 -1.31 -24.80 8.80
CA PRO A 251 -1.80 -23.86 7.81
C PRO A 251 -0.70 -22.92 7.31
N ARG A 252 -0.95 -22.35 6.13
CA ARG A 252 -0.16 -21.29 5.52
C ARG A 252 -1.03 -20.07 5.26
N ALA A 253 -0.41 -18.91 5.10
CA ALA A 253 -1.14 -17.66 4.84
C ALA A 253 -1.56 -17.57 3.37
N VAL A 254 -2.84 -17.28 3.10
CA VAL A 254 -3.34 -17.18 1.71
C VAL A 254 -2.55 -16.16 0.89
N THR A 255 -2.30 -14.96 1.43
CA THR A 255 -1.53 -13.92 0.70
C THR A 255 -0.05 -14.27 0.46
N ASP A 256 0.52 -15.24 1.18
CA ASP A 256 1.89 -15.70 0.90
C ASP A 256 1.92 -16.87 -0.10
N GLY A 257 0.92 -17.75 -0.01
CA GLY A 257 0.75 -18.88 -0.94
C GLY A 257 0.33 -18.44 -2.33
N LEU A 258 -0.46 -17.36 -2.45
CA LEU A 258 -0.84 -16.78 -3.73
C LEU A 258 0.34 -16.11 -4.42
N GLY A 259 0.23 -15.97 -5.74
CA GLY A 259 1.29 -15.38 -6.55
C GLY A 259 2.46 -16.33 -6.77
N ARG A 260 2.19 -17.64 -6.80
CA ARG A 260 3.19 -18.69 -7.01
C ARG A 260 2.69 -19.71 -8.01
N HIS A 261 3.59 -20.17 -8.86
CA HIS A 261 3.34 -21.29 -9.76
C HIS A 261 3.27 -22.61 -8.99
N ARG A 262 2.81 -23.67 -9.66
CA ARG A 262 2.76 -25.02 -9.09
C ARG A 262 4.12 -25.57 -8.64
N ASN A 263 5.22 -25.08 -9.21
CA ASN A 263 6.59 -25.44 -8.80
C ASN A 263 7.08 -24.67 -7.56
N GLY A 264 6.28 -23.74 -7.01
CA GLY A 264 6.60 -22.93 -5.84
C GLY A 264 7.24 -21.57 -6.16
N GLU A 265 7.68 -21.35 -7.39
CA GLU A 265 8.28 -20.09 -7.82
C GLU A 265 7.27 -18.94 -7.73
N ARG A 266 7.69 -17.82 -7.17
CA ARG A 266 6.86 -16.63 -6.99
C ARG A 266 6.84 -15.82 -8.28
N TRP A 267 5.67 -15.31 -8.63
CA TRP A 267 5.46 -14.37 -9.74
C TRP A 267 4.81 -13.05 -9.29
N ALA A 268 4.18 -13.00 -8.11
CA ALA A 268 3.68 -11.74 -7.56
C ALA A 268 3.65 -11.71 -6.03
N VAL A 269 3.48 -10.49 -5.49
CA VAL A 269 3.20 -10.22 -4.07
C VAL A 269 1.76 -9.76 -3.89
N PHE A 270 1.06 -10.41 -2.97
CA PHE A 270 -0.36 -10.13 -2.70
C PHE A 270 -0.53 -9.26 -1.45
N GLY A 271 -1.45 -8.30 -1.56
CA GLY A 271 -2.06 -7.58 -0.44
C GLY A 271 -3.57 -7.85 -0.41
N TRP A 272 -4.17 -7.74 0.78
CA TRP A 272 -5.58 -8.08 0.98
C TRP A 272 -6.35 -7.01 1.76
N ILE A 273 -7.44 -6.53 1.19
CA ILE A 273 -8.39 -5.58 1.79
C ILE A 273 -9.77 -6.26 1.85
N TYR A 274 -10.44 -6.16 2.99
CA TYR A 274 -11.79 -6.71 3.21
C TYR A 274 -12.55 -5.86 4.24
N GLY A 275 -13.83 -6.17 4.42
CA GLY A 275 -14.71 -5.48 5.36
C GLY A 275 -15.68 -4.55 4.65
N SER A 276 -16.25 -3.59 5.39
CA SER A 276 -17.25 -2.68 4.83
C SER A 276 -16.69 -1.77 3.72
N ALA A 277 -17.59 -1.18 2.94
CA ALA A 277 -17.26 -0.18 1.93
C ALA A 277 -16.49 1.01 2.52
N ALA A 278 -16.93 1.54 3.67
CA ALA A 278 -16.25 2.63 4.35
C ALA A 278 -14.83 2.25 4.80
N ARG A 279 -14.66 1.10 5.46
CA ARG A 279 -13.34 0.63 5.93
C ARG A 279 -12.39 0.37 4.76
N SER A 280 -12.84 -0.39 3.76
CA SER A 280 -12.01 -0.76 2.61
C SER A 280 -11.57 0.47 1.82
N LEU A 281 -12.49 1.40 1.54
CA LEU A 281 -12.18 2.65 0.86
C LEU A 281 -11.21 3.52 1.68
N TYR A 282 -11.43 3.62 2.99
CA TYR A 282 -10.50 4.27 3.91
C TYR A 282 -9.08 3.68 3.81
N GLN A 283 -8.95 2.35 3.74
CA GLN A 283 -7.63 1.71 3.63
C GLN A 283 -6.94 2.07 2.30
N ALA A 284 -7.68 2.04 1.19
CA ALA A 284 -7.17 2.43 -0.12
C ALA A 284 -6.76 3.91 -0.14
N MET A 285 -7.63 4.82 0.32
CA MET A 285 -7.33 6.25 0.38
C MET A 285 -6.15 6.55 1.30
N SER A 286 -6.01 5.81 2.40
CA SER A 286 -4.85 5.93 3.29
C SER A 286 -3.56 5.56 2.57
N SER A 287 -3.54 4.46 1.80
CA SER A 287 -2.37 4.06 1.01
C SER A 287 -2.04 5.03 -0.12
N ILE A 288 -3.05 5.59 -0.79
CA ILE A 288 -2.86 6.51 -1.92
C ILE A 288 -2.39 7.88 -1.43
N PHE A 289 -3.02 8.38 -0.36
CA PHE A 289 -2.96 9.81 -0.05
C PHE A 289 -2.16 10.22 1.18
N LEU A 290 -1.95 9.31 2.13
CA LEU A 290 -1.24 9.65 3.36
C LEU A 290 0.27 9.47 3.20
N ASP A 291 0.96 10.37 3.85
CA ASP A 291 2.42 10.38 3.93
C ASP A 291 2.83 9.89 5.32
N SER A 292 4.09 9.52 5.49
CA SER A 292 4.62 9.05 6.78
C SER A 292 5.30 10.21 7.51
N GLU A 293 5.02 10.36 8.80
CA GLU A 293 5.65 11.39 9.65
C GLU A 293 6.18 10.83 10.96
N ASN A 294 5.42 9.97 11.65
CA ASN A 294 5.69 9.60 13.03
C ASN A 294 5.81 8.08 13.15
N ALA A 295 7.03 7.60 13.41
CA ALA A 295 7.32 6.18 13.51
C ALA A 295 7.54 5.74 14.96
N LEU A 296 6.86 4.68 15.38
CA LEU A 296 7.17 3.92 16.59
C LEU A 296 7.87 2.63 16.21
N LEU A 297 9.06 2.42 16.75
CA LEU A 297 9.80 1.16 16.69
C LEU A 297 9.88 0.62 18.13
N TYR A 298 9.12 -0.44 18.42
CA TYR A 298 9.01 -1.04 19.75
C TYR A 298 9.63 -2.45 19.75
N ASP A 299 10.77 -2.59 20.41
CA ASP A 299 11.52 -3.84 20.48
C ASP A 299 11.43 -4.48 21.87
N SER A 300 10.66 -5.58 21.96
CA SER A 300 10.53 -6.37 23.18
C SER A 300 11.63 -7.42 23.36
N TYR A 301 12.43 -7.68 22.32
CA TYR A 301 13.38 -8.78 22.30
C TYR A 301 14.60 -8.53 23.17
N ARG A 302 15.24 -9.63 23.58
CA ARG A 302 16.56 -9.58 24.24
C ARG A 302 17.62 -9.37 23.17
N LYS A 303 18.69 -8.63 23.51
CA LYS A 303 19.81 -8.36 22.61
C LYS A 303 20.83 -9.50 22.64
N GLU A 304 20.38 -10.74 22.37
CA GLU A 304 21.20 -11.95 22.39
C GLU A 304 20.78 -12.96 21.31
N GLY A 305 21.70 -13.83 20.89
CA GLY A 305 21.43 -14.90 19.93
C GLY A 305 20.84 -14.40 18.61
N THR A 306 19.90 -15.16 18.04
CA THR A 306 19.24 -14.81 16.77
C THR A 306 18.31 -13.60 16.86
N TRP A 307 17.95 -13.17 18.07
CA TRP A 307 17.03 -12.06 18.31
C TRP A 307 17.73 -10.72 18.09
N LEU A 308 19.06 -10.70 18.23
CA LEU A 308 19.90 -9.53 17.94
C LEU A 308 19.78 -9.08 16.48
N GLU A 309 19.55 -10.00 15.53
CA GLU A 309 19.38 -9.65 14.11
C GLU A 309 18.11 -8.82 13.85
N TYR A 310 17.14 -8.87 14.78
CA TYR A 310 15.86 -8.17 14.68
C TYR A 310 15.85 -6.85 15.44
N GLU A 311 16.95 -6.49 16.09
CA GLU A 311 17.07 -5.22 16.80
C GLU A 311 16.76 -4.03 15.88
N MET A 312 16.24 -2.95 16.47
CA MET A 312 15.64 -1.85 15.72
C MET A 312 16.50 -0.57 15.67
N THR A 313 17.69 -0.54 16.27
CA THR A 313 18.51 0.68 16.38
C THR A 313 18.89 1.23 15.01
N ASP A 314 19.45 0.37 14.14
CA ASP A 314 19.83 0.78 12.79
C ASP A 314 18.62 1.15 11.91
N ALA A 315 17.48 0.51 12.15
CA ALA A 315 16.24 0.82 11.45
C ALA A 315 15.73 2.22 11.83
N ALA A 316 15.71 2.51 13.14
CA ALA A 316 15.30 3.80 13.69
C ALA A 316 16.18 4.95 13.17
N ALA A 317 17.51 4.77 13.19
CA ALA A 317 18.45 5.77 12.69
C ALA A 317 18.25 6.07 11.20
N GLN A 318 18.00 5.06 10.38
CA GLN A 318 17.76 5.23 8.95
C GLN A 318 16.43 5.97 8.66
N LEU A 319 15.35 5.65 9.38
CA LEU A 319 14.07 6.35 9.25
C LEU A 319 14.15 7.81 9.72
N HIS A 320 14.90 8.07 10.80
CA HIS A 320 15.16 9.43 11.26
C HIS A 320 15.94 10.24 10.20
N ASN A 321 16.99 9.64 9.61
CA ASN A 321 17.76 10.27 8.55
C ASN A 321 16.94 10.50 7.26
N PHE A 322 15.89 9.70 7.05
CA PHE A 322 14.93 9.89 5.96
C PHE A 322 13.98 11.08 6.21
N GLY A 323 13.89 11.56 7.45
CA GLY A 323 13.09 12.72 7.84
C GLY A 323 11.84 12.40 8.66
N LEU A 324 11.71 11.18 9.17
CA LEU A 324 10.60 10.82 10.08
C LEU A 324 10.92 11.19 11.53
N ASN A 325 9.89 11.53 12.30
CA ASN A 325 9.96 11.61 13.76
C ASN A 325 9.93 10.19 14.33
N VAL A 326 11.07 9.71 14.83
CA VAL A 326 11.20 8.32 15.28
C VAL A 326 11.22 8.24 16.81
N THR A 327 10.34 7.42 17.36
CA THR A 327 10.39 6.94 18.73
C THR A 327 10.86 5.49 18.74
N LEU A 328 12.03 5.25 19.31
CA LEU A 328 12.55 3.90 19.57
C LEU A 328 12.33 3.56 21.04
N VAL A 329 11.70 2.43 21.31
CA VAL A 329 11.60 1.84 22.66
C VAL A 329 12.19 0.45 22.62
N GLU A 330 13.22 0.22 23.44
CA GLU A 330 13.89 -1.07 23.55
C GLU A 330 14.23 -1.37 25.00
N ARG A 331 14.84 -2.53 25.29
CA ARG A 331 15.21 -2.88 26.68
C ARG A 331 16.36 -1.98 27.18
N PRO A 332 16.34 -1.57 28.47
CA PRO A 332 15.42 -1.98 29.53
C PRO A 332 14.09 -1.21 29.61
N GLU A 333 13.86 -0.20 28.79
CA GLU A 333 12.68 0.68 28.81
C GLU A 333 11.41 0.02 28.27
N SER A 334 11.54 -0.99 27.40
CA SER A 334 10.40 -1.78 26.92
C SER A 334 9.79 -2.58 28.08
N THR A 335 8.67 -2.07 28.59
CA THR A 335 7.93 -2.52 29.76
C THR A 335 6.44 -2.38 29.50
N LEU A 336 5.60 -3.11 30.26
CA LEU A 336 4.14 -2.94 30.18
C LEU A 336 3.71 -1.51 30.51
N GLU A 337 4.31 -0.90 31.54
CA GLU A 337 4.05 0.49 31.90
C GLU A 337 4.37 1.45 30.75
N LYS A 338 5.50 1.26 30.05
CA LYS A 338 5.85 2.12 28.91
C LYS A 338 4.89 1.94 27.75
N TRP A 339 4.47 0.71 27.44
CA TRP A 339 3.46 0.46 26.41
C TRP A 339 2.13 1.13 26.75
N GLN A 340 1.62 0.91 27.96
CA GLN A 340 0.37 1.51 28.43
C GLN A 340 0.43 3.04 28.45
N GLN A 341 1.57 3.61 28.82
CA GLN A 341 1.80 5.05 28.72
C GLN A 341 1.65 5.54 27.27
N LEU A 342 2.34 4.91 26.32
CA LEU A 342 2.24 5.28 24.90
C LEU A 342 0.82 5.11 24.36
N SER A 343 0.13 4.04 24.74
CA SER A 343 -1.25 3.78 24.30
C SER A 343 -2.29 4.73 24.92
N ALA A 344 -2.02 5.28 26.10
CA ALA A 344 -2.90 6.22 26.80
C ALA A 344 -2.66 7.69 26.40
N ASP A 345 -1.45 8.01 25.93
CA ASP A 345 -1.12 9.32 25.35
C ASP A 345 -1.84 9.53 23.99
N ASP A 346 -1.80 10.75 23.45
CA ASP A 346 -2.36 11.07 22.14
C ASP A 346 -1.60 10.29 21.03
N TRP A 347 -2.09 9.09 20.70
CA TRP A 347 -1.45 8.21 19.72
C TRP A 347 -1.38 8.84 18.32
N ASN A 348 -0.18 9.23 17.93
CA ASN A 348 0.11 9.92 16.66
C ASN A 348 1.07 9.10 15.75
N PHE A 349 1.35 7.84 16.06
CA PHE A 349 2.23 7.03 15.23
C PHE A 349 1.49 6.50 13.99
N ASP A 350 1.93 6.93 12.81
CA ASP A 350 1.40 6.48 11.51
C ASP A 350 2.20 5.32 10.90
N LEU A 351 3.40 5.07 11.42
CA LEU A 351 4.21 3.89 11.13
C LEU A 351 4.53 3.15 12.44
N VAL A 352 4.03 1.93 12.61
CA VAL A 352 4.14 1.20 13.89
C VAL A 352 4.79 -0.15 13.66
N TRP A 353 6.03 -0.31 14.13
CA TRP A 353 6.79 -1.55 14.01
C TRP A 353 7.05 -2.14 15.38
N VAL A 354 6.67 -3.40 15.56
CA VAL A 354 6.77 -4.08 16.85
C VAL A 354 7.42 -5.44 16.67
N ASN A 355 8.44 -5.71 17.47
CA ASN A 355 8.95 -7.07 17.65
C ASN A 355 8.42 -7.62 18.95
N SER A 356 7.71 -8.74 18.86
CA SER A 356 7.08 -9.37 20.01
C SER A 356 6.97 -10.88 19.85
N LEU A 357 6.49 -11.52 20.90
CA LEU A 357 6.16 -12.94 20.98
C LEU A 357 4.94 -13.08 21.88
N GLY A 358 4.15 -14.11 21.65
CA GLY A 358 2.88 -14.29 22.37
C GLY A 358 1.89 -15.12 21.57
N GLY A 359 0.63 -15.04 21.99
CA GLY A 359 -0.49 -15.78 21.45
C GLY A 359 -1.23 -15.01 20.35
N HIS A 360 -2.54 -15.17 20.27
CA HIS A 360 -3.37 -14.39 19.35
C HIS A 360 -3.92 -13.13 20.01
N ASP A 361 -4.03 -13.12 21.34
CA ASP A 361 -4.71 -12.15 22.20
C ASP A 361 -3.77 -11.40 23.18
N THR A 362 -2.49 -11.76 23.15
CA THR A 362 -1.44 -11.27 24.08
C THR A 362 -0.13 -11.10 23.33
N PHE A 363 0.70 -10.15 23.76
CA PHE A 363 2.01 -9.88 23.17
C PHE A 363 3.00 -9.37 24.22
N SER A 364 4.25 -9.86 24.17
CA SER A 364 5.32 -9.38 25.04
C SER A 364 5.70 -7.93 24.71
N VAL A 365 5.89 -7.14 25.75
CA VAL A 365 6.29 -5.73 25.69
C VAL A 365 7.66 -5.52 26.34
N GLY A 366 8.46 -6.58 26.44
CA GLY A 366 9.80 -6.58 27.00
C GLY A 366 9.81 -7.13 28.41
N ARG A 367 9.66 -6.25 29.40
CA ARG A 367 9.38 -6.61 30.80
C ARG A 367 7.88 -6.51 31.05
N GLY A 368 7.18 -7.60 30.79
CA GLY A 368 5.73 -7.72 30.91
C GLY A 368 5.08 -8.25 29.64
N GLU A 369 3.76 -8.43 29.72
CA GLU A 369 2.89 -8.90 28.65
C GLU A 369 1.68 -7.97 28.62
N ALA A 370 1.34 -7.52 27.41
CA ALA A 370 0.15 -6.74 27.13
C ALA A 370 -0.91 -7.65 26.51
N SER A 371 -2.17 -7.29 26.65
CA SER A 371 -3.28 -7.93 25.95
C SER A 371 -3.73 -7.10 24.76
N VAL A 372 -4.61 -7.65 23.93
CA VAL A 372 -5.29 -6.90 22.86
C VAL A 372 -6.02 -5.66 23.33
N ASP A 373 -6.45 -5.59 24.59
CA ASP A 373 -7.11 -4.39 25.14
C ASP A 373 -6.11 -3.24 25.42
N ASP A 374 -4.81 -3.52 25.47
CA ASP A 374 -3.76 -2.51 25.56
C ASP A 374 -3.37 -1.92 24.18
N ILE A 375 -3.98 -2.40 23.08
CA ILE A 375 -3.78 -1.82 21.73
C ILE A 375 -4.50 -0.47 21.66
N PRO A 376 -3.82 0.62 21.28
CA PRO A 376 -4.38 1.97 21.29
C PRO A 376 -5.57 2.10 20.33
N THR A 377 -6.56 2.90 20.73
CA THR A 377 -7.53 3.46 19.80
C THR A 377 -6.84 4.53 18.97
N LEU A 378 -6.68 4.29 17.66
CA LEU A 378 -5.90 5.19 16.83
C LEU A 378 -6.64 6.51 16.62
N GLN A 379 -5.89 7.60 16.65
CA GLN A 379 -6.38 8.93 16.28
C GLN A 379 -6.03 9.25 14.82
N VAL A 380 -5.06 8.54 14.24
CA VAL A 380 -4.61 8.68 12.86
C VAL A 380 -4.44 7.30 12.22
N PRO A 381 -4.56 7.16 10.90
CA PRO A 381 -4.32 5.91 10.20
C PRO A 381 -2.89 5.43 10.41
N ALA A 382 -2.70 4.11 10.59
CA ALA A 382 -1.36 3.53 10.79
C ALA A 382 -1.07 2.36 9.84
N ALA A 383 0.18 2.28 9.39
CA ALA A 383 0.76 1.09 8.77
C ALA A 383 1.53 0.30 9.83
N VAL A 384 1.16 -0.97 10.04
CA VAL A 384 1.66 -1.80 11.13
C VAL A 384 2.48 -2.98 10.60
N HIS A 385 3.70 -3.14 11.11
CA HIS A 385 4.51 -4.35 10.90
C HIS A 385 4.79 -5.01 12.25
N PHE A 386 4.14 -6.14 12.49
CA PHE A 386 4.10 -6.77 13.81
C PHE A 386 4.71 -8.17 13.73
N ILE A 387 5.99 -8.29 14.12
CA ILE A 387 6.69 -9.58 14.21
C ILE A 387 6.14 -10.30 15.44
N HIS A 388 5.19 -11.22 15.22
CA HIS A 388 4.50 -11.95 16.28
C HIS A 388 3.78 -13.19 15.73
N SER A 389 3.87 -14.29 16.47
CA SER A 389 3.12 -15.51 16.20
C SER A 389 1.62 -15.28 16.31
N TRP A 390 0.80 -15.98 15.51
CA TRP A 390 -0.67 -16.02 15.63
C TRP A 390 -1.44 -14.68 15.58
N SER A 391 -0.76 -13.55 15.41
CA SER A 391 -1.39 -12.22 15.41
C SER A 391 -2.52 -12.08 14.39
N THR A 392 -2.42 -12.76 13.25
CA THR A 392 -3.41 -12.73 12.15
C THR A 392 -4.22 -14.03 12.05
N VAL A 393 -4.30 -14.83 13.12
CA VAL A 393 -5.02 -16.12 13.08
C VAL A 393 -6.51 -15.98 12.77
N ARG A 394 -7.12 -14.87 13.23
CA ARG A 394 -8.53 -14.50 13.04
C ARG A 394 -8.62 -12.97 12.91
N PRO A 395 -8.26 -12.41 11.75
CA PRO A 395 -8.09 -10.97 11.58
C PRO A 395 -9.39 -10.17 11.67
N ASP A 396 -10.56 -10.81 11.64
CA ASP A 396 -11.86 -10.15 11.81
C ASP A 396 -12.41 -10.31 13.25
N ASP A 397 -11.64 -10.92 14.16
CA ASP A 397 -11.95 -11.00 15.58
C ASP A 397 -11.18 -9.92 16.36
N LEU A 398 -11.92 -9.00 16.98
CA LEU A 398 -11.39 -7.90 17.80
C LEU A 398 -10.58 -8.35 19.02
N ASN A 399 -10.69 -9.62 19.40
CA ASN A 399 -9.93 -10.22 20.48
C ASN A 399 -8.60 -10.82 19.99
N THR A 400 -8.21 -10.53 18.75
CA THR A 400 -6.86 -10.83 18.25
C THR A 400 -6.04 -9.56 18.04
N VAL A 401 -4.71 -9.68 18.09
CA VAL A 401 -3.77 -8.57 17.87
C VAL A 401 -4.06 -7.88 16.54
N ALA A 402 -4.07 -8.61 15.42
CA ALA A 402 -4.33 -8.00 14.13
C ALA A 402 -5.76 -7.47 14.01
N GLY A 403 -6.76 -8.21 14.51
CA GLY A 403 -8.15 -7.77 14.42
C GLY A 403 -8.41 -6.48 15.16
N ARG A 404 -7.81 -6.30 16.35
CA ARG A 404 -7.88 -5.03 17.07
C ARG A 404 -7.18 -3.89 16.35
N TRP A 405 -5.97 -4.11 15.83
CA TRP A 405 -5.25 -3.08 15.05
C TRP A 405 -6.04 -2.66 13.81
N LEU A 406 -6.55 -3.62 13.04
CA LEU A 406 -7.33 -3.38 11.83
C LEU A 406 -8.63 -2.64 12.13
N GLN A 407 -9.36 -3.03 13.17
CA GLN A 407 -10.58 -2.33 13.59
C GLN A 407 -10.28 -0.90 14.02
N ASN A 408 -9.19 -0.70 14.78
CA ASN A 408 -8.82 0.60 15.30
C ASN A 408 -8.25 1.53 14.22
N GLY A 409 -8.15 1.11 12.95
CA GLY A 409 -7.80 1.98 11.83
C GLY A 409 -6.46 1.68 11.16
N ALA A 410 -5.80 0.55 11.44
CA ALA A 410 -4.65 0.13 10.67
C ALA A 410 -5.03 -0.13 9.21
N TYR A 411 -4.41 0.58 8.28
CA TYR A 411 -4.71 0.45 6.84
C TYR A 411 -3.77 -0.50 6.11
N VAL A 412 -2.62 -0.80 6.72
CA VAL A 412 -1.73 -1.90 6.35
C VAL A 412 -1.38 -2.66 7.63
N TYR A 413 -1.37 -3.98 7.56
CA TYR A 413 -0.94 -4.83 8.66
C TYR A 413 -0.15 -6.02 8.15
N VAL A 414 1.05 -6.25 8.70
CA VAL A 414 1.87 -7.43 8.44
C VAL A 414 2.00 -8.24 9.72
N GLY A 415 1.67 -9.53 9.67
CA GLY A 415 1.80 -10.44 10.81
C GLY A 415 1.67 -11.90 10.41
N SER A 416 1.44 -12.79 11.38
CA SER A 416 1.44 -14.24 11.13
C SER A 416 0.17 -14.96 11.57
N VAL A 417 -0.31 -15.89 10.74
CA VAL A 417 -1.55 -16.66 10.94
C VAL A 417 -1.37 -17.84 11.89
N HIS A 418 -0.13 -18.18 12.20
CA HIS A 418 0.29 -19.31 13.03
C HIS A 418 1.61 -18.94 13.69
N GLU A 419 2.24 -19.85 14.44
CA GLU A 419 3.64 -19.72 14.84
C GLU A 419 4.60 -19.89 13.65
N PRO A 420 5.35 -18.84 13.23
CA PRO A 420 6.38 -18.94 12.22
C PRO A 420 7.76 -19.11 12.87
N TYR A 421 8.74 -19.55 12.07
CA TYR A 421 10.13 -19.28 12.45
C TYR A 421 10.36 -17.76 12.38
N LEU A 422 11.19 -17.23 13.28
CA LEU A 422 11.51 -15.80 13.29
C LEU A 422 12.03 -15.32 11.92
N SER A 423 12.82 -16.15 11.22
CA SER A 423 13.33 -15.92 9.87
C SER A 423 12.27 -15.82 8.76
N ALA A 424 11.01 -16.14 9.04
CA ALA A 424 9.91 -15.88 8.11
C ALA A 424 9.67 -14.37 7.93
N PHE A 425 9.98 -13.57 8.94
CA PHE A 425 9.94 -12.11 8.86
C PHE A 425 11.24 -11.54 8.32
N ILE A 426 11.14 -10.39 7.66
CA ILE A 426 12.30 -9.61 7.24
C ILE A 426 12.81 -8.81 8.45
N PRO A 427 14.11 -8.89 8.79
CA PRO A 427 14.68 -8.08 9.86
C PRO A 427 14.43 -6.57 9.66
N PRO A 428 14.08 -5.79 10.70
CA PRO A 428 13.72 -4.37 10.57
C PRO A 428 14.76 -3.54 9.82
N LYS A 429 16.05 -3.76 10.08
CA LYS A 429 17.15 -3.09 9.37
C LYS A 429 17.11 -3.33 7.86
N LEU A 430 16.82 -4.55 7.41
CA LEU A 430 16.69 -4.89 5.99
C LEU A 430 15.38 -4.35 5.41
N LEU A 431 14.30 -4.40 6.17
CA LEU A 431 13.01 -3.83 5.77
C LEU A 431 13.16 -2.34 5.46
N VAL A 432 13.75 -1.54 6.37
CA VAL A 432 14.03 -0.10 6.12
C VAL A 432 14.85 0.09 4.86
N ARG A 433 15.93 -0.66 4.69
CA ARG A 433 16.80 -0.52 3.50
C ARG A 433 16.03 -0.76 2.20
N ARG A 434 15.09 -1.69 2.18
CA ARG A 434 14.23 -1.96 1.02
C ARG A 434 13.25 -0.81 0.77
N VAL A 435 12.52 -0.37 1.80
CA VAL A 435 11.52 0.69 1.64
C VAL A 435 12.13 2.05 1.29
N LEU A 436 13.29 2.41 1.88
CA LEU A 436 14.00 3.65 1.58
C LEU A 436 14.63 3.65 0.18
N ARG A 437 14.84 2.46 -0.41
CA ARG A 437 15.15 2.30 -1.84
C ARG A 437 13.89 2.30 -2.72
N SER A 438 12.80 2.89 -2.25
CA SER A 438 11.49 2.98 -2.90
C SER A 438 10.67 1.68 -2.97
N SER A 439 11.17 0.53 -2.51
CA SER A 439 10.36 -0.70 -2.58
C SER A 439 9.07 -0.56 -1.76
N PRO A 440 7.89 -0.91 -2.32
CA PRO A 440 6.65 -0.90 -1.57
C PRO A 440 6.70 -1.80 -0.33
N LEU A 441 5.97 -1.41 0.72
CA LEU A 441 6.07 -2.05 2.04
C LEU A 441 5.77 -3.55 1.99
N ALA A 442 4.75 -3.97 1.24
CA ALA A 442 4.41 -5.39 1.15
C ALA A 442 5.48 -6.23 0.46
N ILE A 443 6.05 -5.72 -0.64
CA ILE A 443 7.17 -6.36 -1.33
C ILE A 443 8.39 -6.41 -0.39
N ALA A 444 8.67 -5.30 0.28
CA ALA A 444 9.81 -5.18 1.17
C ALA A 444 9.74 -6.13 2.38
N ALA A 445 8.54 -6.39 2.91
CA ALA A 445 8.27 -7.27 4.04
C ALA A 445 8.17 -8.76 3.67
N ARG A 446 8.18 -9.10 2.37
CA ARG A 446 8.02 -10.48 1.90
C ARG A 446 9.36 -11.20 1.74
N GLN A 447 9.37 -12.49 2.08
CA GLN A 447 10.40 -13.42 1.61
C GLN A 447 10.06 -13.83 0.17
N LEU A 448 10.88 -13.37 -0.78
CA LEU A 448 10.61 -13.54 -2.21
C LEU A 448 11.10 -14.90 -2.73
N GLU A 449 12.25 -15.38 -2.22
CA GLU A 449 12.90 -16.63 -2.61
C GLU A 449 12.77 -17.68 -1.48
N SER A 450 11.53 -18.10 -1.19
CA SER A 450 11.27 -19.12 -0.18
C SER A 450 10.02 -19.93 -0.49
N ASP A 451 9.84 -21.06 0.17
CA ASP A 451 8.55 -21.74 0.24
C ASP A 451 7.47 -20.85 0.87
N PRO A 452 6.18 -21.15 0.68
CA PRO A 452 5.09 -20.44 1.34
C PRO A 452 5.21 -20.41 2.87
N TRP A 453 5.11 -19.22 3.44
CA TRP A 453 5.15 -18.95 4.88
C TRP A 453 3.77 -18.67 5.47
N LYS A 454 3.77 -18.45 6.79
CA LYS A 454 2.60 -18.11 7.60
C LYS A 454 2.39 -16.60 7.71
N ILE A 455 2.98 -15.78 6.82
CA ILE A 455 2.94 -14.31 6.91
C ILE A 455 1.80 -13.75 6.05
N THR A 456 0.88 -13.01 6.66
CA THR A 456 -0.20 -12.32 5.95
C THR A 456 0.12 -10.83 5.82
N ILE A 457 -0.25 -10.24 4.68
CA ILE A 457 -0.20 -8.80 4.46
C ILE A 457 -1.60 -8.30 4.11
N PHE A 458 -2.12 -7.42 4.94
CA PHE A 458 -3.35 -6.68 4.70
C PHE A 458 -3.04 -5.29 4.16
N GLY A 459 -3.91 -4.77 3.29
CA GLY A 459 -3.76 -3.46 2.64
C GLY A 459 -3.23 -3.53 1.22
N ASP A 460 -2.91 -2.36 0.68
CA ASP A 460 -2.36 -2.18 -0.67
C ASP A 460 -0.90 -2.69 -0.75
N PRO A 461 -0.57 -3.63 -1.64
CA PRO A 461 0.79 -4.13 -1.80
C PRO A 461 1.77 -3.06 -2.33
N LEU A 462 1.26 -1.99 -2.93
CA LEU A 462 2.02 -0.87 -3.48
C LEU A 462 2.11 0.33 -2.52
N MET A 463 1.68 0.19 -1.26
CA MET A 463 1.86 1.23 -0.24
C MET A 463 3.34 1.58 -0.08
N ARG A 464 3.65 2.88 0.01
CA ARG A 464 5.02 3.38 0.16
C ARG A 464 5.14 4.26 1.41
N ILE A 465 6.31 4.19 2.04
CA ILE A 465 6.72 5.15 3.07
C ILE A 465 7.32 6.34 2.33
N THR A 466 6.65 7.48 2.38
CA THR A 466 7.05 8.69 1.65
C THR A 466 6.96 9.92 2.56
N PRO A 467 7.85 10.91 2.37
CA PRO A 467 7.73 12.18 3.09
C PRO A 467 6.49 12.95 2.62
N PRO A 468 6.07 13.97 3.38
CA PRO A 468 4.98 14.86 3.01
C PRO A 468 5.13 15.41 1.59
N ARG A 469 4.12 15.23 0.72
CA ARG A 469 4.10 15.87 -0.60
C ARG A 469 3.48 17.25 -0.57
N THR A 470 3.86 18.05 -1.56
CA THR A 470 3.13 19.29 -1.87
C THR A 470 1.79 18.94 -2.53
N ARG A 471 0.73 19.63 -2.11
CA ARG A 471 -0.62 19.54 -2.69
C ARG A 471 -0.96 20.85 -3.40
N ILE A 472 -1.81 20.78 -4.43
CA ILE A 472 -2.31 21.97 -5.13
C ILE A 472 -3.64 22.41 -4.55
N SER A 473 -3.92 23.71 -4.56
CA SER A 473 -5.21 24.24 -4.14
C SER A 473 -6.33 23.90 -5.13
N ALA A 474 -7.58 23.87 -4.66
CA ALA A 474 -8.75 23.73 -5.53
C ALA A 474 -8.81 24.78 -6.66
N ARG A 475 -8.31 26.00 -6.38
CA ARG A 475 -8.22 27.08 -7.38
C ARG A 475 -7.19 26.78 -8.46
N GLU A 476 -6.05 26.22 -8.12
CA GLU A 476 -5.04 25.80 -9.09
C GLU A 476 -5.56 24.65 -9.94
N PHE A 477 -6.22 23.68 -9.33
CA PHE A 477 -6.86 22.57 -10.04
C PHE A 477 -7.91 23.06 -11.06
N ALA A 478 -8.81 23.96 -10.67
CA ALA A 478 -9.82 24.50 -11.59
C ALA A 478 -9.21 25.23 -12.80
N LYS A 479 -8.06 25.89 -12.63
CA LYS A 479 -7.31 26.49 -13.75
C LYS A 479 -6.75 25.43 -14.69
N LEU A 480 -6.20 24.34 -14.15
CA LEU A 480 -5.69 23.22 -14.95
C LEU A 480 -6.80 22.57 -15.78
N GLN A 481 -7.98 22.37 -15.19
CA GLN A 481 -9.15 21.83 -15.91
C GLN A 481 -9.58 22.75 -17.06
N ALA A 482 -9.67 24.06 -16.84
CA ALA A 482 -10.04 25.01 -17.89
C ALA A 482 -9.06 25.01 -19.07
N LEU A 483 -7.75 24.95 -18.80
CA LEU A 483 -6.71 24.88 -19.83
C LEU A 483 -6.75 23.56 -20.63
N GLY A 484 -7.06 22.44 -19.96
CA GLY A 484 -7.24 21.15 -20.62
C GLY A 484 -8.41 21.15 -21.61
N GLN A 485 -9.54 21.78 -21.23
CA GLN A 485 -10.71 21.90 -22.11
C GLN A 485 -10.49 22.82 -23.32
N GLU A 486 -9.65 23.84 -23.20
CA GLU A 486 -9.28 24.71 -24.34
C GLU A 486 -8.34 24.01 -25.33
N SER A 487 -7.50 23.09 -24.86
CA SER A 487 -6.54 22.35 -25.71
C SER A 487 -7.19 21.20 -26.49
N ALA A 488 -8.39 20.77 -26.10
CA ALA A 488 -9.15 19.69 -26.72
C ALA A 488 -10.20 20.18 -27.75
N LYS A 489 -10.35 21.50 -27.93
CA LYS A 489 -11.17 22.13 -28.97
C LYS A 489 -10.29 22.55 -30.14
#